data_AF-A0A957YV12-F1
#
_entry.id   AF-A0A957YV12-F1
#
_cell.length_a   1.000
_cell.length_b   1.000
_cell.length_c   1.000
_cell.angle_alpha   90.00
_cell.angle_beta   90.00
_cell.angle_gamma   90.00
#
_symmetry.space_group_name_H-M   'P 1'
#
loop_
_entity.id
_entity.type
_entity.pdbx_description
1 polymer ?
#
loop_
_entity_poly.entity_id
_entity_poly.type
_entity_poly.pdbx_seq_one_letter_code
_entity_poly.pdbx_strand_id
1 'polypeptide(L)'
;MTQWLVLSFMLLLSLALYGNWLIRITPEPYTVLWRLGGPFLLFTDFLNPLYASLWSYFGCLVLGLALSFAMLIGGRPSLGLTLLFCAAVVGFAAAPFLMPTMYGAYQIEPTAAAGYHLQWVTEPEDAFLSAFKSAQRRHESYGCVYTLLGWSHDNRLFYRSGCAHGIVQYDAVDQSSGPKPSGQPTELATQAETIFGTAASTHVAGLGGNQDYFVAYERAISPDNRFTAYLIKTYYGPSDVVILSQVDP
;
A
#
# COMPACT_ATOMS: atom_id res chain seq x y z
N MET A 1 18.24 -14.23 29.38
CA MET A 1 17.42 -14.74 28.25
C MET A 1 16.52 -13.66 27.66
N THR A 2 15.79 -12.89 28.48
CA THR A 2 14.87 -11.82 28.04
C THR A 2 15.54 -10.69 27.24
N GLN A 3 16.73 -10.24 27.62
CA GLN A 3 17.47 -9.20 26.89
C GLN A 3 17.79 -9.60 25.44
N TRP A 4 18.23 -10.84 25.22
CA TRP A 4 18.55 -11.34 23.87
C TRP A 4 17.32 -11.38 22.97
N LEU A 5 16.15 -11.77 23.50
CA LEU A 5 14.91 -11.76 22.74
C LEU A 5 14.50 -10.35 22.30
N VAL A 6 14.60 -9.37 23.21
CA VAL A 6 14.30 -7.97 22.87
C VAL A 6 15.28 -7.42 21.85
N LEU A 7 16.58 -7.70 22.00
CA LEU A 7 17.59 -7.28 21.03
C LEU A 7 17.33 -7.89 19.64
N SER A 8 17.04 -9.19 19.57
CA SER A 8 16.69 -9.85 18.31
C SER A 8 15.45 -9.25 17.67
N PHE A 9 14.39 -9.01 18.45
CA PHE A 9 13.17 -8.37 17.95
C PHE A 9 13.45 -6.97 17.39
N MET A 10 14.20 -6.14 18.13
CA MET A 10 14.53 -4.78 17.71
C MET A 10 15.41 -4.75 16.46
N LEU A 11 16.37 -5.67 16.36
CA LEU A 11 17.19 -5.83 15.17
C LEU A 11 16.35 -6.20 13.95
N LEU A 12 15.47 -7.20 14.09
CA LEU A 12 14.56 -7.62 13.02
C LEU A 12 13.61 -6.49 12.60
N LEU A 13 13.01 -5.79 13.56
CA LEU A 13 12.13 -4.65 13.27
C LEU A 13 12.89 -3.52 12.56
N SER A 14 14.12 -3.23 12.98
CA SER A 14 14.95 -2.21 12.32
C SER A 14 15.33 -2.61 10.90
N LEU A 15 15.66 -3.89 10.68
CA LEU A 15 15.95 -4.42 9.34
C LEU A 15 14.71 -4.37 8.44
N ALA A 16 13.52 -4.66 8.95
CA ALA A 16 12.28 -4.58 8.17
C ALA A 16 11.87 -3.14 7.81
N LEU A 17 12.12 -2.19 8.71
CA LEU A 17 11.84 -0.78 8.46
C LEU A 17 12.84 -0.15 7.49
N TYR A 18 14.13 -0.37 7.75
CA TYR A 18 15.22 0.40 7.15
C TYR A 18 16.10 -0.39 6.21
N GLY A 19 16.11 -1.73 6.27
CA GLY A 19 17.08 -2.56 5.56
C GLY A 19 17.03 -2.36 4.05
N ASN A 20 15.85 -2.43 3.44
CA ASN A 20 15.68 -2.23 2.00
C ASN A 20 16.14 -0.83 1.55
N TRP A 21 15.85 0.20 2.36
CA TRP A 21 16.31 1.56 2.08
C TRP A 21 17.83 1.69 2.21
N LEU A 22 18.43 1.14 3.28
CA LEU A 22 19.88 1.13 3.51
C LEU A 22 20.63 0.48 2.34
N ILE A 23 20.14 -0.65 1.83
CA ILE A 23 20.73 -1.33 0.66
C ILE A 23 20.72 -0.40 -0.55
N ARG A 24 19.59 0.27 -0.82
CA ARG A 24 19.44 1.17 -1.98
C ARG A 24 20.33 2.40 -1.92
N ILE A 25 20.56 2.96 -0.73
CA ILE A 25 21.44 4.13 -0.57
C ILE A 25 22.93 3.76 -0.43
N THR A 26 23.25 2.47 -0.26
CA THR A 26 24.63 2.02 -0.10
C THR A 26 25.39 2.18 -1.43
N PRO A 27 26.51 2.91 -1.47
CA PRO A 27 27.31 3.06 -2.69
C PRO A 27 27.81 1.70 -3.21
N GLU A 28 27.93 1.57 -4.54
CA GLU A 28 28.35 0.32 -5.22
C GLU A 28 29.53 -0.44 -4.58
N PRO A 29 30.65 0.18 -4.17
CA PRO A 29 31.77 -0.59 -3.60
C PRO A 29 31.40 -1.35 -2.31
N TYR A 30 30.35 -0.91 -1.61
CA TYR A 30 29.90 -1.53 -0.36
C TYR A 30 28.70 -2.48 -0.56
N THR A 31 28.12 -2.55 -1.76
CA THR A 31 26.99 -3.46 -2.05
C THR A 31 27.39 -4.94 -1.94
N VAL A 32 28.68 -5.26 -2.11
CA VAL A 32 29.22 -6.61 -1.91
C VAL A 32 28.99 -7.11 -0.48
N LEU A 33 29.03 -6.21 0.52
CA LEU A 33 28.76 -6.57 1.91
C LEU A 33 27.31 -7.03 2.10
N TRP A 34 26.35 -6.41 1.41
CA TRP A 34 24.96 -6.84 1.42
C TRP A 34 24.74 -8.18 0.72
N ARG A 35 25.50 -8.46 -0.35
CA ARG A 35 25.46 -9.76 -1.03
C ARG A 35 26.04 -10.88 -0.18
N LEU A 36 27.16 -10.62 0.50
CA LEU A 36 27.74 -11.55 1.48
C LEU A 36 26.81 -11.72 2.70
N GLY A 37 26.16 -10.64 3.11
CA GLY A 37 25.07 -10.64 4.08
C GLY A 37 23.72 -11.09 3.52
N GLY A 38 23.65 -11.65 2.30
CA GLY A 38 22.42 -12.04 1.62
C GLY A 38 21.43 -12.85 2.46
N PRO A 39 21.88 -13.82 3.29
CA PRO A 39 20.97 -14.51 4.21
C PRO A 39 20.28 -13.58 5.22
N PHE A 40 20.93 -12.47 5.60
CA PHE A 40 20.33 -11.45 6.46
C PHE A 40 19.32 -10.55 5.73
N LEU A 41 19.40 -10.48 4.40
CA LEU A 41 18.38 -9.80 3.59
C LEU A 41 17.06 -10.56 3.63
N LEU A 42 17.08 -11.89 3.77
CA LEU A 42 15.84 -12.66 3.98
C LEU A 42 15.12 -12.23 5.28
N PHE A 43 15.85 -11.68 6.26
CA PHE A 43 15.22 -11.12 7.46
C PHE A 43 14.57 -9.75 7.24
N THR A 44 14.95 -9.00 6.19
CA THR A 44 14.20 -7.79 5.83
C THR A 44 12.80 -8.12 5.35
N ASP A 45 12.64 -9.29 4.73
CA ASP A 45 11.37 -9.77 4.18
C ASP A 45 10.58 -10.62 5.19
N PHE A 46 11.23 -11.13 6.25
CA PHE A 46 10.60 -11.95 7.29
C PHE A 46 9.49 -11.19 8.05
N LEU A 47 9.53 -9.86 8.05
CA LEU A 47 8.47 -9.00 8.59
C LEU A 47 7.65 -8.32 7.49
N ASN A 48 7.46 -8.93 6.31
CA ASN A 48 6.45 -8.51 5.33
C ASN A 48 5.04 -8.27 5.92
N PRO A 49 4.61 -8.98 6.99
CA PRO A 49 3.36 -8.66 7.70
C PRO A 49 3.32 -7.26 8.32
N LEU A 50 4.47 -6.61 8.57
CA LEU A 50 4.55 -5.23 9.07
C LEU A 50 3.76 -4.28 8.17
N TYR A 51 3.88 -4.44 6.85
CA TYR A 51 3.22 -3.61 5.87
C TYR A 51 1.84 -4.13 5.47
N ALA A 52 1.37 -5.26 6.00
CA ALA A 52 0.06 -5.81 5.63
C ALA A 52 -1.10 -4.84 5.98
N SER A 53 -0.98 -4.09 7.07
CA SER A 53 -1.94 -3.05 7.44
C SER A 53 -1.28 -1.94 8.24
N LEU A 54 -1.91 -0.75 8.26
CA LEU A 54 -1.46 0.36 9.12
C LEU A 54 -1.44 -0.05 10.60
N TRP A 55 -2.41 -0.86 11.04
CA TRP A 55 -2.47 -1.36 12.41
C TRP A 55 -1.28 -2.25 12.74
N SER A 56 -0.89 -3.16 11.85
CA SER A 56 0.30 -3.99 12.01
C SER A 56 1.56 -3.13 12.10
N TYR A 57 1.69 -2.14 11.22
CA TYR A 57 2.82 -1.22 11.18
C TYR A 57 2.98 -0.44 12.49
N PHE A 58 1.93 0.29 12.91
CA PHE A 58 1.98 1.07 14.14
C PHE A 58 2.04 0.20 15.39
N GLY A 59 1.38 -0.97 15.39
CA GLY A 59 1.45 -1.94 16.49
C GLY A 59 2.87 -2.42 16.75
N CYS A 60 3.61 -2.80 15.70
CA CYS A 60 5.00 -3.19 15.81
C CYS A 60 5.91 -2.04 16.28
N LEU A 61 5.68 -0.80 15.80
CA LEU A 61 6.43 0.37 16.25
C LEU A 61 6.22 0.66 17.74
N VAL A 62 4.96 0.69 18.19
CA VAL A 62 4.62 0.92 19.60
C VAL A 62 5.22 -0.18 20.48
N LEU A 63 5.15 -1.44 20.05
CA LEU A 63 5.75 -2.55 20.77
C LEU A 63 7.29 -2.41 20.84
N GLY A 64 7.95 -2.06 19.73
CA GLY A 64 9.39 -1.81 19.69
C GLY A 64 9.81 -0.68 20.62
N LEU A 65 9.07 0.42 20.63
CA LEU A 65 9.28 1.55 21.55
C LEU A 65 9.10 1.12 23.01
N ALA A 66 8.00 0.46 23.34
CA ALA A 66 7.70 0.02 24.69
C ALA A 66 8.78 -0.93 25.25
N LEU A 67 9.22 -1.90 24.45
CA LEU A 67 10.30 -2.82 24.84
C LEU A 67 11.63 -2.09 25.03
N SER A 68 11.95 -1.10 24.19
CA SER A 68 13.16 -0.29 24.31
C SER A 68 13.16 0.52 25.60
N PHE A 69 12.04 1.20 25.93
CA PHE A 69 11.89 1.93 27.18
C PHE A 69 11.93 1.02 28.40
N ALA A 70 11.26 -0.14 28.35
CA ALA A 70 11.29 -1.11 29.43
C ALA A 70 12.73 -1.59 29.73
N MET A 71 13.54 -1.81 28.69
CA MET A 71 14.95 -2.17 28.85
C MET A 71 15.80 -1.03 29.40
N LEU A 72 15.57 0.21 28.97
CA LEU A 72 16.28 1.38 29.50
C LEU A 72 16.00 1.62 30.99
N ILE A 73 14.74 1.48 31.41
CA ILE A 73 14.31 1.79 32.79
C ILE A 73 14.58 0.60 33.73
N GLY A 74 14.17 -0.61 33.35
CA GLY A 74 14.21 -1.79 34.20
C GLY A 74 15.40 -2.72 33.97
N GLY A 75 16.00 -2.68 32.78
CA GLY A 75 17.00 -3.67 32.36
C GLY A 75 18.42 -3.42 32.85
N ARG A 76 18.69 -2.24 33.46
CA ARG A 76 20.03 -1.77 33.87
C ARG A 76 21.12 -2.09 32.82
N PRO A 77 20.94 -1.67 31.56
CA PRO A 77 21.84 -2.03 30.48
C PRO A 77 23.25 -1.46 30.70
N SER A 78 24.26 -2.11 30.12
CA SER A 78 25.59 -1.50 29.97
C SER A 78 25.51 -0.25 29.11
N LEU A 79 26.55 0.60 29.13
CA LEU A 79 26.56 1.85 28.36
C LEU A 79 26.30 1.60 26.86
N GLY A 80 26.96 0.60 26.27
CA GLY A 80 26.76 0.26 24.85
C GLY A 80 25.33 -0.15 24.53
N LEU A 81 24.70 -0.95 25.39
CA LEU A 81 23.30 -1.33 25.25
C LEU A 81 22.35 -0.15 25.48
N THR A 82 22.69 0.75 26.40
CA THR A 82 21.93 1.99 26.63
C THR A 82 21.88 2.83 25.36
N LEU A 83 23.04 3.06 24.74
CA LEU A 83 23.13 3.80 23.48
C LEU A 83 22.35 3.11 22.36
N LEU A 84 22.42 1.79 22.27
CA LEU A 84 21.67 1.01 21.29
C LEU A 84 20.15 1.16 21.49
N PHE A 85 19.65 1.04 22.72
CA PHE A 85 18.23 1.21 23.01
C PHE A 85 17.77 2.66 22.76
N CYS A 86 18.58 3.66 23.10
CA CYS A 86 18.29 5.06 22.76
C CYS A 86 18.21 5.27 21.25
N ALA A 87 19.18 4.73 20.49
CA ALA A 87 19.18 4.82 19.04
C ALA A 87 17.94 4.15 18.43
N ALA A 88 17.51 3.01 18.97
CA ALA A 88 16.31 2.34 18.50
C ALA A 88 15.02 3.11 18.87
N VAL A 89 14.94 3.75 20.03
CA VAL A 89 13.81 4.64 20.38
C VAL A 89 13.70 5.76 19.34
N VAL A 90 14.81 6.44 19.06
CA VAL A 90 14.85 7.51 18.04
C VAL A 90 14.48 6.96 16.67
N GLY A 91 15.05 5.81 16.29
CA GLY A 91 14.77 5.14 15.02
C GLY A 91 13.28 4.79 14.87
N PHE A 92 12.66 4.15 15.85
CA PHE A 92 11.25 3.77 15.76
C PHE A 92 10.31 4.98 15.80
N ALA A 93 10.65 6.01 16.59
CA ALA A 93 9.88 7.26 16.60
C ALA A 93 9.96 8.04 15.28
N ALA A 94 11.11 7.99 14.60
CA ALA A 94 11.33 8.65 13.32
C ALA A 94 10.72 7.88 12.13
N ALA A 95 10.41 6.59 12.27
CA ALA A 95 10.04 5.71 11.17
C ALA A 95 8.84 6.21 10.32
N PRO A 96 7.73 6.70 10.91
CA PRO A 96 6.61 7.21 10.11
C PRO A 96 7.01 8.43 9.26
N PHE A 97 7.87 9.30 9.79
CA PHE A 97 8.30 10.52 9.11
C PHE A 97 9.33 10.26 8.01
N LEU A 98 10.13 9.20 8.16
CA LEU A 98 11.11 8.79 7.15
C LEU A 98 10.47 7.99 6.00
N MET A 99 9.26 7.45 6.19
CA MET A 99 8.63 6.59 5.19
C MET A 99 8.48 7.24 3.80
N PRO A 100 8.04 8.50 3.66
CA PRO A 100 8.01 9.19 2.37
C PRO A 100 9.37 9.23 1.66
N THR A 101 10.44 9.51 2.40
CA THR A 101 11.80 9.53 1.86
C THR A 101 12.29 8.13 1.46
N MET A 102 11.89 7.09 2.20
CA MET A 102 12.36 5.72 1.96
C MET A 102 11.66 5.02 0.79
N TYR A 103 10.36 5.28 0.62
CA TYR A 103 9.53 4.55 -0.34
C TYR A 103 9.04 5.40 -1.51
N GLY A 104 8.99 6.73 -1.36
CA GLY A 104 8.51 7.65 -2.38
C GLY A 104 6.99 7.60 -2.57
N ALA A 105 6.48 8.47 -3.45
CA ALA A 105 5.07 8.48 -3.81
C ALA A 105 4.68 7.19 -4.56
N TYR A 106 3.54 6.62 -4.19
CA TYR A 106 2.90 5.54 -4.94
C TYR A 106 2.28 6.11 -6.21
N GLN A 107 2.53 5.42 -7.32
CA GLN A 107 1.96 5.75 -8.63
C GLN A 107 1.26 4.50 -9.18
N ILE A 108 0.06 4.70 -9.71
CA ILE A 108 -0.58 3.68 -10.55
C ILE A 108 0.17 3.59 -11.88
N GLU A 109 0.29 2.37 -12.37
CA GLU A 109 0.93 2.10 -13.65
C GLU A 109 0.05 2.37 -14.88
N PRO A 110 -1.27 2.13 -14.86
CA PRO A 110 -2.07 2.49 -16.02
C PRO A 110 -2.13 4.00 -16.21
N THR A 111 -2.02 4.40 -17.46
CA THR A 111 -2.22 5.76 -17.94
C THR A 111 -3.49 5.82 -18.79
N ALA A 112 -4.17 6.96 -18.87
CA ALA A 112 -5.26 7.12 -19.83
C ALA A 112 -4.70 7.07 -21.28
N ALA A 113 -5.40 6.41 -22.19
CA ALA A 113 -5.14 6.55 -23.62
C ALA A 113 -5.58 7.96 -24.10
N ALA A 114 -5.10 8.38 -25.28
CA ALA A 114 -5.52 9.64 -25.88
C ALA A 114 -7.06 9.72 -26.02
N GLY A 115 -7.64 10.85 -25.63
CA GLY A 115 -9.10 11.06 -25.63
C GLY A 115 -9.83 10.54 -24.38
N TYR A 116 -9.11 10.02 -23.38
CA TYR A 116 -9.67 9.58 -22.12
C TYR A 116 -9.05 10.32 -20.93
N HIS A 117 -9.83 10.45 -19.86
CA HIS A 117 -9.38 10.89 -18.55
C HIS A 117 -9.43 9.70 -17.58
N LEU A 118 -8.30 9.42 -16.94
CA LEU A 118 -8.17 8.40 -15.90
C LEU A 118 -8.20 9.07 -14.55
N GLN A 119 -9.17 8.69 -13.74
CA GLN A 119 -9.31 9.12 -12.37
C GLN A 119 -8.96 8.00 -11.41
N TRP A 120 -8.13 8.31 -10.41
CA TRP A 120 -7.70 7.35 -9.41
C TRP A 120 -8.51 7.52 -8.12
N VAL A 121 -9.53 6.68 -7.94
CA VAL A 121 -10.48 6.79 -6.82
C VAL A 121 -9.83 6.44 -5.48
N THR A 122 -8.91 5.48 -5.49
CA THR A 122 -8.16 5.01 -4.30
C THR A 122 -6.76 5.61 -4.22
N GLU A 123 -6.59 6.83 -4.73
CA GLU A 123 -5.36 7.60 -4.57
C GLU A 123 -5.11 7.86 -3.07
N PRO A 124 -3.89 7.62 -2.56
CA PRO A 124 -3.55 7.92 -1.19
C PRO A 124 -3.66 9.44 -0.90
N GLU A 125 -4.37 9.79 0.19
CA GLU A 125 -4.67 11.19 0.53
C GLU A 125 -3.43 12.01 0.93
N ASP A 126 -2.39 11.36 1.44
CA ASP A 126 -1.18 12.03 1.91
C ASP A 126 0.11 11.27 1.55
N ALA A 127 1.24 11.95 1.73
CA ALA A 127 2.56 11.43 1.38
C ALA A 127 2.95 10.17 2.18
N PHE A 128 2.50 10.05 3.44
CA PHE A 128 2.76 8.87 4.25
C PHE A 128 1.96 7.67 3.75
N LEU A 129 0.65 7.82 3.52
CA LEU A 129 -0.20 6.76 2.98
C LEU A 129 0.27 6.34 1.58
N SER A 130 0.72 7.30 0.78
CA SER A 130 1.34 7.06 -0.52
C SER A 130 2.60 6.20 -0.37
N ALA A 131 3.52 6.59 0.51
CA ALA A 131 4.73 5.84 0.76
C ALA A 131 4.48 4.46 1.40
N PHE A 132 3.47 4.34 2.25
CA PHE A 132 3.04 3.09 2.84
C PHE A 132 2.55 2.12 1.77
N LYS A 133 1.73 2.60 0.83
CA LYS A 133 1.25 1.77 -0.30
C LYS A 133 2.38 1.38 -1.25
N SER A 134 3.36 2.27 -1.48
CA SER A 134 4.61 1.93 -2.15
C SER A 134 5.41 0.84 -1.42
N ALA A 135 5.45 0.89 -0.08
CA ALA A 135 6.07 -0.16 0.72
C ALA A 135 5.33 -1.49 0.59
N GLN A 136 3.99 -1.48 0.66
CA GLN A 136 3.16 -2.67 0.43
C GLN A 136 3.46 -3.32 -0.91
N ARG A 137 3.50 -2.51 -1.98
CA ARG A 137 3.84 -2.99 -3.32
C ARG A 137 5.26 -3.57 -3.40
N ARG A 138 6.25 -2.91 -2.80
CA ARG A 138 7.66 -3.35 -2.84
C ARG A 138 7.90 -4.64 -2.06
N HIS A 139 7.15 -4.84 -0.97
CA HIS A 139 7.27 -6.01 -0.09
C HIS A 139 6.25 -7.11 -0.43
N GLU A 140 5.61 -7.01 -1.60
CA GLU A 140 4.59 -7.95 -2.08
C GLU A 140 3.51 -8.28 -1.04
N SER A 141 3.21 -7.31 -0.18
CA SER A 141 2.24 -7.48 0.88
C SER A 141 0.86 -7.25 0.31
N TYR A 142 -0.09 -8.14 0.61
CA TYR A 142 -1.48 -7.95 0.24
C TYR A 142 -1.99 -6.67 0.91
N GLY A 143 -2.03 -5.60 0.13
CA GLY A 143 -2.59 -4.33 0.57
C GLY A 143 -4.11 -4.39 0.65
N CYS A 144 -4.74 -3.24 0.48
CA CYS A 144 -6.19 -3.21 0.44
C CYS A 144 -6.75 -3.99 -0.74
N VAL A 145 -7.72 -4.86 -0.47
CA VAL A 145 -8.52 -5.55 -1.47
C VAL A 145 -9.82 -4.79 -1.63
N TYR A 146 -10.16 -4.45 -2.88
CA TYR A 146 -11.43 -3.85 -3.22
C TYR A 146 -12.29 -4.82 -4.04
N THR A 147 -13.59 -4.58 -4.03
CA THR A 147 -14.56 -5.29 -4.89
C THR A 147 -15.54 -4.26 -5.42
N LEU A 148 -15.65 -4.11 -6.74
CA LEU A 148 -16.66 -3.26 -7.34
C LEU A 148 -18.04 -3.88 -7.10
N LEU A 149 -18.99 -3.05 -6.68
CA LEU A 149 -20.38 -3.48 -6.55
C LEU A 149 -21.17 -3.07 -7.80
N GLY A 150 -20.96 -1.84 -8.26
CA GLY A 150 -21.66 -1.30 -9.42
C GLY A 150 -21.92 0.20 -9.31
N TRP A 151 -22.82 0.70 -10.14
CA TRP A 151 -23.23 2.11 -10.13
C TRP A 151 -24.69 2.26 -9.69
N SER A 152 -25.00 3.34 -8.98
CA SER A 152 -26.40 3.77 -8.77
C SER A 152 -26.97 4.46 -10.01
N HIS A 153 -28.28 4.69 -10.01
CA HIS A 153 -28.97 5.47 -11.05
C HIS A 153 -28.42 6.90 -11.19
N ASP A 154 -27.97 7.50 -10.10
CA ASP A 154 -27.36 8.85 -10.08
C ASP A 154 -25.85 8.85 -10.40
N ASN A 155 -25.32 7.83 -11.10
CA ASN A 155 -23.90 7.70 -11.46
C ASN A 155 -22.93 7.77 -10.26
N ARG A 156 -23.31 7.22 -9.10
CA ARG A 156 -22.37 7.02 -7.98
C ARG A 156 -21.83 5.60 -8.02
N LEU A 157 -20.51 5.48 -7.95
CA LEU A 157 -19.82 4.20 -7.89
C LEU A 157 -19.86 3.66 -6.46
N PHE A 158 -20.25 2.40 -6.31
CA PHE A 158 -20.17 1.68 -5.04
C PHE A 158 -19.12 0.57 -5.13
N TYR A 159 -18.26 0.50 -4.13
CA TYR A 159 -17.28 -0.57 -4.00
C TYR A 159 -17.10 -0.95 -2.53
N ARG A 160 -16.70 -2.20 -2.27
CA ARG A 160 -16.34 -2.67 -0.94
C ARG A 160 -14.85 -2.47 -0.71
N SER A 161 -14.49 -1.92 0.44
CA SER A 161 -13.11 -1.78 0.89
C SER A 161 -12.81 -2.81 1.98
N GLY A 162 -11.83 -3.68 1.72
CA GLY A 162 -11.35 -4.67 2.67
C GLY A 162 -10.68 -4.05 3.90
N CYS A 163 -10.09 -2.86 3.79
CA CYS A 163 -9.39 -2.18 4.90
C CYS A 163 -10.32 -1.34 5.78
N ALA A 164 -11.33 -0.72 5.16
CA ALA A 164 -12.34 0.04 5.89
C ALA A 164 -13.47 -0.86 6.41
N HIS A 165 -13.46 -2.15 6.07
CA HIS A 165 -14.50 -3.13 6.39
C HIS A 165 -15.93 -2.63 6.08
N GLY A 166 -16.09 -2.00 4.92
CA GLY A 166 -17.33 -1.29 4.61
C GLY A 166 -17.52 -1.05 3.11
N ILE A 167 -18.70 -0.53 2.79
CA ILE A 167 -19.03 -0.08 1.46
C ILE A 167 -18.66 1.40 1.38
N VAL A 168 -18.05 1.77 0.27
CA VAL A 168 -17.63 3.13 -0.03
C VAL A 168 -18.39 3.56 -1.27
N GLN A 169 -18.90 4.79 -1.25
CA GLN A 169 -19.49 5.45 -2.39
C GLN A 169 -18.54 6.51 -2.94
N TYR A 170 -18.54 6.68 -4.25
CA TYR A 170 -17.76 7.70 -4.94
C TYR A 170 -18.64 8.40 -5.98
N ASP A 171 -18.68 9.73 -5.95
CA ASP A 171 -19.42 10.53 -6.92
C ASP A 171 -18.48 10.91 -8.08
N ALA A 172 -18.71 10.32 -9.26
CA ALA A 172 -17.86 10.58 -10.42
C ALA A 172 -18.09 11.97 -11.04
N VAL A 173 -19.23 12.60 -10.73
CA VAL A 173 -19.57 13.95 -11.21
C VAL A 173 -18.99 15.01 -10.26
N ASP A 174 -19.15 14.82 -8.94
CA ASP A 174 -18.58 15.70 -7.90
C ASP A 174 -17.36 15.08 -7.21
N GLN A 175 -16.23 15.19 -7.91
CA GLN A 175 -14.94 14.64 -7.46
C GLN A 175 -14.39 15.33 -6.20
N SER A 176 -14.85 16.55 -5.88
CA SER A 176 -14.38 17.31 -4.72
C SER A 176 -14.71 16.64 -3.39
N SER A 177 -15.73 15.78 -3.41
CA SER A 177 -16.29 15.14 -2.25
C SER A 177 -15.52 13.89 -1.79
N GLY A 178 -14.65 13.35 -2.66
CA GLY A 178 -13.86 12.15 -2.40
C GLY A 178 -14.69 10.88 -2.14
N PRO A 179 -14.04 9.72 -1.90
CA PRO A 179 -14.71 8.51 -1.46
C PRO A 179 -15.28 8.67 -0.05
N LYS A 180 -16.52 8.23 0.16
CA LYS A 180 -17.21 8.33 1.46
C LYS A 180 -17.72 6.97 1.94
N PRO A 181 -17.63 6.65 3.24
CA PRO A 181 -18.30 5.49 3.80
C PRO A 181 -19.81 5.53 3.51
N SER A 182 -20.38 4.38 3.18
CA SER A 182 -21.79 4.22 2.87
C SER A 182 -22.33 2.89 3.42
N GLY A 183 -23.65 2.86 3.63
CA GLY A 183 -24.38 1.61 3.81
C GLY A 183 -24.50 0.82 2.50
N GLN A 184 -25.10 -0.36 2.59
CA GLN A 184 -25.40 -1.17 1.42
C GLN A 184 -26.37 -0.43 0.49
N PRO A 185 -26.05 -0.28 -0.81
CA PRO A 185 -26.95 0.38 -1.74
C PRO A 185 -28.27 -0.40 -1.80
N THR A 186 -29.39 0.32 -1.71
CA THR A 186 -30.73 -0.27 -1.76
C THR A 186 -31.01 -0.87 -3.13
N GLU A 187 -30.47 -0.26 -4.18
CA GLU A 187 -30.53 -0.75 -5.56
C GLU A 187 -29.33 -0.24 -6.36
N LEU A 188 -28.75 -1.11 -7.19
CA LEU A 188 -27.69 -0.77 -8.15
C LEU A 188 -28.29 -0.78 -9.55
N ALA A 189 -28.04 0.27 -10.33
CA ALA A 189 -28.50 0.39 -11.70
C ALA A 189 -27.69 -0.50 -12.66
N THR A 190 -26.39 -0.62 -12.40
CA THR A 190 -25.51 -1.57 -13.07
C THR A 190 -24.68 -2.31 -12.04
N GLN A 191 -24.41 -3.59 -12.30
CA GLN A 191 -23.56 -4.41 -11.42
C GLN A 191 -22.17 -4.53 -12.02
N ALA A 192 -21.18 -4.73 -11.15
CA ALA A 192 -19.84 -5.06 -11.60
C ALA A 192 -19.80 -6.45 -12.23
N GLU A 193 -19.08 -6.55 -13.33
CA GLU A 193 -18.85 -7.79 -14.06
C GLU A 193 -17.38 -8.19 -13.90
N THR A 194 -17.12 -9.46 -13.63
CA THR A 194 -15.77 -10.00 -13.71
C THR A 194 -15.38 -10.09 -15.19
N ILE A 195 -14.36 -9.32 -15.59
CA ILE A 195 -13.90 -9.27 -16.98
C ILE A 195 -12.73 -10.23 -17.26
N PHE A 196 -12.23 -10.94 -16.24
CA PHE A 196 -11.10 -11.86 -16.39
C PHE A 196 -11.23 -13.17 -15.63
N GLY A 197 -11.03 -14.28 -16.34
CA GLY A 197 -10.63 -15.58 -15.82
C GLY A 197 -9.16 -15.88 -16.18
N THR A 198 -8.34 -16.26 -15.18
CA THR A 198 -6.95 -16.76 -15.28
C THR A 198 -6.05 -16.15 -16.38
N ALA A 199 -5.31 -15.10 -16.00
CA ALA A 199 -4.01 -14.70 -16.52
C ALA A 199 -3.87 -14.50 -18.05
N ALA A 200 -4.34 -13.35 -18.54
CA ALA A 200 -3.74 -12.68 -19.69
C ALA A 200 -3.72 -11.17 -19.41
N SER A 201 -2.75 -10.42 -19.94
CA SER A 201 -2.85 -8.97 -20.02
C SER A 201 -3.88 -8.65 -21.11
N THR A 202 -5.11 -8.27 -20.76
CA THR A 202 -6.04 -7.77 -21.79
C THR A 202 -5.89 -6.26 -21.94
N HIS A 203 -5.75 -5.82 -23.19
CA HIS A 203 -5.98 -4.44 -23.59
C HIS A 203 -7.38 -4.01 -23.15
N VAL A 204 -7.46 -3.26 -22.06
CA VAL A 204 -8.69 -2.55 -21.70
C VAL A 204 -8.74 -1.29 -22.54
N ALA A 205 -9.78 -1.15 -23.36
CA ALA A 205 -9.95 0.02 -24.22
C ALA A 205 -9.87 1.31 -23.37
N GLY A 206 -8.96 2.21 -23.74
CA GLY A 206 -8.75 3.48 -23.07
C GLY A 206 -7.77 3.48 -21.88
N LEU A 207 -7.26 2.32 -21.45
CA LEU A 207 -6.09 2.22 -20.56
C LEU A 207 -4.82 1.92 -21.38
N GLY A 208 -3.74 2.67 -21.13
CA GLY A 208 -2.38 2.44 -21.63
C GLY A 208 -1.41 2.12 -20.48
N GLY A 209 -0.20 1.64 -20.80
CA GLY A 209 0.83 1.32 -19.81
C GLY A 209 1.68 0.11 -20.20
N ASN A 210 2.73 -0.17 -19.42
CA ASN A 210 3.58 -1.34 -19.64
C ASN A 210 2.82 -2.59 -19.17
N GLN A 211 2.50 -3.50 -20.11
CA GLN A 211 1.50 -4.56 -19.93
C GLN A 211 1.87 -5.63 -18.90
N ASP A 212 3.15 -5.69 -18.51
CA ASP A 212 3.68 -6.78 -17.68
C ASP A 212 3.33 -6.64 -16.19
N TYR A 213 2.72 -5.53 -15.75
CA TYR A 213 2.69 -5.19 -14.33
C TYR A 213 1.30 -5.05 -13.69
N PHE A 214 0.20 -4.93 -14.46
CA PHE A 214 -1.15 -4.83 -13.89
C PHE A 214 -2.20 -5.63 -14.68
N VAL A 215 -3.28 -6.00 -13.99
CA VAL A 215 -4.43 -6.71 -14.56
C VAL A 215 -5.72 -6.07 -14.05
N ALA A 216 -6.68 -5.84 -14.95
CA ALA A 216 -8.03 -5.40 -14.60
C ALA A 216 -8.93 -6.62 -14.43
N TYR A 217 -9.59 -6.79 -13.29
CA TYR A 217 -10.35 -8.02 -12.99
C TYR A 217 -11.87 -7.80 -12.99
N GLU A 218 -12.31 -6.60 -12.62
CA GLU A 218 -13.72 -6.23 -12.57
C GLU A 218 -13.94 -4.93 -13.33
N ARG A 219 -15.12 -4.80 -13.94
CA ARG A 219 -15.58 -3.60 -14.64
C ARG A 219 -17.01 -3.29 -14.24
N ALA A 220 -17.34 -2.01 -14.06
CA ALA A 220 -18.71 -1.54 -13.99
C ALA A 220 -18.88 -0.31 -14.87
N ILE A 221 -19.89 -0.29 -15.75
CA ILE A 221 -20.20 0.86 -16.62
C ILE A 221 -21.34 1.66 -15.98
N SER A 222 -21.23 2.99 -15.94
CA SER A 222 -22.30 3.86 -15.43
C SER A 222 -23.56 3.77 -16.30
N PRO A 223 -24.76 4.00 -15.74
CA PRO A 223 -26.02 3.95 -16.50
C PRO A 223 -26.06 4.84 -17.74
N ASP A 224 -25.35 5.97 -17.72
CA ASP A 224 -25.24 6.90 -18.84
C ASP A 224 -24.09 6.60 -19.80
N ASN A 225 -23.33 5.52 -19.57
CA ASN A 225 -22.15 5.12 -20.32
C ASN A 225 -21.00 6.14 -20.36
N ARG A 226 -21.01 7.17 -19.51
CA ARG A 226 -19.95 8.19 -19.48
C ARG A 226 -18.74 7.77 -18.65
N PHE A 227 -18.93 6.89 -17.69
CA PHE A 227 -17.91 6.44 -16.76
C PHE A 227 -17.78 4.92 -16.79
N THR A 228 -16.56 4.43 -16.78
CA THR A 228 -16.28 3.01 -16.58
C THR A 228 -15.30 2.84 -15.44
N ALA A 229 -15.76 2.19 -14.37
CA ALA A 229 -14.91 1.83 -13.25
C ALA A 229 -14.20 0.50 -13.53
N TYR A 230 -12.93 0.44 -13.17
CA TYR A 230 -12.11 -0.76 -13.21
C TYR A 230 -11.48 -1.01 -11.85
N LEU A 231 -11.44 -2.29 -11.46
CA LEU A 231 -10.57 -2.77 -10.41
C LEU A 231 -9.28 -3.28 -11.05
N ILE A 232 -8.19 -2.55 -10.84
CA ILE A 232 -6.86 -2.92 -11.29
C ILE A 232 -6.07 -3.50 -10.11
N LYS A 233 -5.18 -4.44 -10.39
CA LYS A 233 -4.26 -4.99 -9.39
C LYS A 233 -2.94 -5.38 -10.05
N THR A 234 -1.83 -5.06 -9.39
CA THR A 234 -0.51 -5.60 -9.76
C THR A 234 -0.39 -7.04 -9.27
N TYR A 235 0.28 -7.93 -10.03
CA TYR A 235 0.37 -9.38 -9.75
C TYR A 235 0.56 -9.73 -8.27
N TYR A 236 1.50 -9.06 -7.59
CA TYR A 236 1.83 -9.27 -6.19
C TYR A 236 1.67 -8.00 -5.33
N GLY A 237 0.69 -7.13 -5.61
CA GLY A 237 0.58 -5.86 -4.89
C GLY A 237 -0.83 -5.38 -4.60
N PRO A 238 -0.97 -4.12 -4.15
CA PRO A 238 -2.25 -3.54 -3.79
C PRO A 238 -3.18 -3.47 -5.00
N SER A 239 -4.49 -3.49 -4.73
CA SER A 239 -5.51 -3.22 -5.74
C SER A 239 -5.89 -1.75 -5.72
N ASP A 240 -6.42 -1.28 -6.85
CA ASP A 240 -6.83 0.10 -7.04
C ASP A 240 -8.12 0.19 -7.82
N VAL A 241 -8.99 1.12 -7.41
CA VAL A 241 -10.18 1.48 -8.15
C VAL A 241 -9.85 2.70 -8.99
N VAL A 242 -10.05 2.59 -10.28
CA VAL A 242 -9.89 3.69 -11.23
C VAL A 242 -11.15 3.87 -12.04
N ILE A 243 -11.45 5.11 -12.43
CA ILE A 243 -12.57 5.45 -13.30
C ILE A 243 -11.99 6.02 -14.59
N LEU A 244 -12.44 5.50 -15.71
CA LEU A 244 -12.15 6.01 -17.03
C LEU A 244 -13.36 6.76 -17.57
N SER A 245 -13.13 7.94 -18.15
CA SER A 245 -14.15 8.74 -18.84
C SER A 245 -13.61 9.23 -20.17
N GLN A 246 -14.47 9.39 -21.17
CA GLN A 246 -14.07 10.06 -22.41
C GLN A 246 -13.97 11.56 -22.17
N VAL A 247 -12.93 12.17 -22.73
CA VAL A 247 -12.87 13.63 -22.85
C VAL A 247 -13.82 13.98 -23.98
N ASP A 248 -14.88 14.75 -23.69
CA ASP A 248 -15.83 15.20 -24.70
C ASP A 248 -15.04 15.79 -25.90
N PRO A 249 -15.32 15.35 -27.15
CA PRO A 249 -14.53 15.71 -28.33
C PRO A 249 -14.58 17.20 -28.69
#